data_AF-A0A951CP22-F1
#
_entry.id   AF-A0A951CP22-F1
#
_cell.length_a   1.000
_cell.length_b   1.000
_cell.length_c   1.000
_cell.angle_alpha   90.00
_cell.angle_beta   90.00
_cell.angle_gamma   90.00
#
_symmetry.space_group_name_H-M   'P 1'
#
loop_
_entity.id
_entity.type
_entity.pdbx_description
1 polymer ?
#
loop_
_entity_poly.entity_id
_entity_poly.type
_entity_poly.pdbx_seq_one_letter_code
_entity_poly.pdbx_strand_id
1 'polypeptide(L)'
;VLIGRDRVQVADALARHAPDVPVVHVVTREDAGVFATAETAVTHVTRMVQSSSGAIGAAVMAVAVAAARELAKPGDTVLLAPAGASFDQFSGYGDRGDAFAAAARTPAR
;
A
#
# COMPACT_ATOMS: atom_id res chain seq x y z
N VAL A 1 4.08 -2.66 -3.13
CA VAL A 1 2.74 -2.25 -2.64
C VAL A 1 2.82 -0.80 -2.20
N LEU A 2 1.93 0.07 -2.68
CA LEU A 2 1.95 1.51 -2.42
C LEU A 2 0.66 1.94 -1.73
N ILE A 3 0.80 2.77 -0.70
CA ILE A 3 -0.29 3.35 0.10
C ILE A 3 -0.11 4.87 0.19
N GLY A 4 -1.13 5.57 0.65
CA GLY A 4 -1.11 7.01 0.85
C GLY A 4 -1.37 7.85 -0.42
N ARG A 5 -1.36 9.16 -0.21
CA ARG A 5 -1.65 10.17 -1.24
C ARG A 5 -0.62 10.19 -2.37
N ASP A 6 0.66 10.07 -2.02
CA ASP A 6 1.79 10.22 -2.98
C ASP A 6 2.10 8.93 -3.76
N ARG A 7 1.28 7.87 -3.61
CA ARG A 7 1.48 6.58 -4.27
C ARG A 7 1.64 6.67 -5.79
N VAL A 8 0.98 7.64 -6.43
CA VAL A 8 1.03 7.82 -7.89
C VAL A 8 2.42 8.28 -8.33
N GLN A 9 3.03 9.22 -7.60
CA GLN A 9 4.38 9.72 -7.89
C GLN A 9 5.42 8.60 -7.80
N VAL A 10 5.29 7.72 -6.80
CA VAL A 10 6.17 6.55 -6.65
C VAL A 10 5.92 5.52 -7.75
N ALA A 11 4.66 5.29 -8.13
CA ALA A 11 4.32 4.40 -9.25
C ALA A 11 4.86 4.92 -10.58
N ASP A 12 4.76 6.22 -10.86
CA ASP A 12 5.32 6.84 -12.07
C ASP A 12 6.85 6.72 -12.11
N ALA A 13 7.52 6.83 -10.97
CA ALA A 13 8.95 6.58 -10.88
C ALA A 13 9.30 5.11 -11.15
N LEU A 14 8.55 4.17 -10.58
CA LEU A 14 8.73 2.73 -10.84
C LEU A 14 8.46 2.38 -12.30
N ALA A 15 7.39 2.88 -12.90
CA ALA A 15 7.08 2.65 -14.31
C ALA A 15 8.21 3.16 -15.24
N ARG A 16 8.83 4.30 -14.91
CA ARG A 16 9.94 4.85 -15.68
C ARG A 16 11.26 4.11 -15.50
N HIS A 17 11.56 3.64 -14.28
CA HIS A 17 12.90 3.17 -13.93
C HIS A 17 12.99 1.65 -13.67
N ALA A 18 11.87 1.00 -13.41
CA ALA A 18 11.75 -0.41 -13.08
C ALA A 18 10.40 -0.98 -13.57
N PRO A 19 10.13 -0.96 -14.89
CA PRO A 19 8.81 -1.28 -15.46
C PRO A 19 8.34 -2.72 -15.19
N ASP A 20 9.27 -3.64 -14.94
CA ASP A 20 8.97 -5.05 -14.63
C ASP A 20 8.56 -5.28 -13.16
N VAL A 21 8.65 -4.25 -12.31
CA VAL A 21 8.27 -4.36 -10.89
C VAL A 21 6.75 -4.27 -10.76
N PRO A 22 6.07 -5.31 -10.24
CA PRO A 22 4.62 -5.26 -10.06
C PRO A 22 4.22 -4.25 -8.98
N VAL A 23 3.18 -3.46 -9.27
CA VAL A 23 2.69 -2.42 -8.36
C VAL A 23 1.24 -2.73 -7.95
N VAL A 24 1.03 -2.81 -6.63
CA VAL A 24 -0.31 -2.91 -6.02
C VAL A 24 -0.60 -1.61 -5.30
N HIS A 25 -1.68 -0.93 -5.65
CA HIS A 25 -2.17 0.25 -4.96
C HIS A 25 -3.22 -0.14 -3.91
N VAL A 26 -3.06 0.34 -2.68
CA VAL A 26 -4.11 0.25 -1.67
C VAL A 26 -4.69 1.65 -1.48
N VAL A 27 -5.98 1.80 -1.81
CA VAL A 27 -6.66 3.09 -1.87
C VAL A 27 -7.81 3.14 -0.88
N THR A 28 -7.99 4.30 -0.24
CA THR A 28 -9.18 4.60 0.55
C THR A 28 -10.24 5.26 -0.34
N ARG A 29 -11.49 5.36 0.11
CA ARG A 29 -12.54 6.08 -0.63
C ARG A 29 -12.20 7.55 -0.84
N GLU A 30 -11.53 8.17 0.13
CA GLU A 30 -11.10 9.57 0.08
C GLU A 30 -9.99 9.78 -0.96
N ASP A 31 -9.16 8.76 -1.16
CA ASP A 31 -8.08 8.74 -2.17
C ASP A 31 -8.54 8.25 -3.56
N ALA A 32 -9.82 7.88 -3.72
CA ALA A 32 -10.40 7.35 -4.95
C ALA A 32 -10.80 8.44 -5.97
N GLY A 33 -10.68 9.71 -5.59
CA GLY A 33 -10.93 10.85 -6.48
C GLY A 33 -9.92 10.90 -7.63
N VAL A 34 -10.34 10.39 -8.79
CA VAL A 34 -9.75 10.60 -10.13
C VAL A 34 -8.47 9.80 -10.46
N PHE A 35 -8.50 8.45 -10.44
CA PHE A 35 -7.47 7.66 -11.15
C PHE A 35 -8.00 6.35 -11.78
N ALA A 36 -9.29 6.30 -12.16
CA ALA A 36 -9.87 5.13 -12.82
C ALA A 36 -9.52 5.01 -14.32
N THR A 37 -8.64 5.85 -14.86
CA THR A 37 -8.30 5.83 -16.30
C THR A 37 -6.82 6.09 -16.51
N ALA A 38 -6.05 5.02 -16.74
CA ALA A 38 -4.92 5.03 -17.66
C ALA A 38 -4.50 3.58 -17.91
N GLU A 39 -4.80 3.11 -19.12
CA GLU A 39 -4.23 1.92 -19.73
C GLU A 39 -2.70 2.04 -19.69
N THR A 40 -2.02 1.23 -18.88
CA THR A 40 -0.58 1.03 -18.99
C THR A 40 -0.33 -0.46 -18.81
N ALA A 41 0.50 -1.02 -19.69
CA ALA A 41 0.79 -2.45 -19.84
C ALA A 41 1.50 -3.12 -18.64
N VAL A 42 1.56 -2.44 -17.50
CA VAL A 42 2.08 -2.97 -16.23
C VAL A 42 0.89 -3.41 -15.37
N THR A 43 0.98 -4.57 -14.73
CA THR A 43 -0.10 -5.13 -13.90
C THR A 43 -0.36 -4.25 -12.67
N HIS A 44 -1.27 -3.29 -12.80
CA HIS A 44 -1.73 -2.45 -11.70
C HIS A 44 -2.95 -3.09 -11.03
N VAL A 45 -2.78 -3.59 -9.82
CA VAL A 45 -3.92 -4.05 -9.00
C VAL A 45 -4.27 -2.96 -8.00
N THR A 46 -5.50 -2.45 -8.07
CA THR A 46 -6.03 -1.50 -7.07
C THR A 46 -6.92 -2.24 -6.07
N ARG A 47 -6.58 -2.18 -4.79
CA ARG A 47 -7.37 -2.72 -3.67
C ARG A 47 -8.03 -1.58 -2.90
N MET A 48 -9.36 -1.56 -2.88
CA MET A 48 -10.11 -0.54 -2.15
C MET A 48 -10.32 -0.95 -0.69
N VAL A 49 -10.02 -0.03 0.23
CA VAL A 49 -10.28 -0.19 1.66
C VAL A 49 -11.50 0.66 2.02
N GLN A 50 -12.57 0.00 2.46
CA GLN A 50 -13.72 0.66 3.07
C GLN A 50 -13.51 0.58 4.58
N SER A 51 -13.16 1.70 5.24
CA SER A 51 -13.21 1.80 6.70
C SER A 51 -14.15 2.94 7.07
N SER A 52 -15.17 2.61 7.86
CA SER A 52 -16.10 3.58 8.45
C SER A 52 -15.67 4.02 9.85
N SER A 53 -14.50 3.59 10.33
CA SER A 53 -14.00 3.87 11.69
C SER A 53 -12.63 4.55 11.68
N GLY A 54 -12.30 5.21 12.80
CA GLY A 54 -11.08 5.99 13.05
C GLY A 54 -9.75 5.21 13.03
N ALA A 55 -9.72 3.99 12.48
CA ALA A 55 -8.54 3.15 12.33
C ALA A 55 -8.23 2.87 10.84
N ILE A 56 -8.40 3.86 9.97
CA ILE A 56 -8.13 3.73 8.52
C ILE A 56 -6.71 3.22 8.25
N GLY A 57 -5.71 3.70 9.00
CA GLY A 57 -4.32 3.26 8.86
C GLY A 57 -4.12 1.77 9.11
N ALA A 58 -4.75 1.21 10.15
CA ALA A 58 -4.68 -0.23 10.44
C ALA A 58 -5.33 -1.06 9.33
N ALA A 59 -6.49 -0.62 8.81
CA ALA A 59 -7.18 -1.29 7.72
C ALA A 59 -6.35 -1.25 6.41
N VAL A 60 -5.79 -0.09 6.07
CA VAL A 60 -4.90 0.06 4.91
C VAL A 60 -3.66 -0.81 5.05
N MET A 61 -3.03 -0.83 6.22
CA MET A 61 -1.82 -1.62 6.45
C MET A 61 -2.10 -3.12 6.40
N ALA A 62 -3.23 -3.59 6.93
CA ALA A 62 -3.63 -4.99 6.84
C ALA A 62 -3.75 -5.45 5.38
N VAL A 63 -4.41 -4.65 4.53
CA VAL A 63 -4.54 -4.95 3.09
C VAL A 63 -3.19 -4.87 2.38
N ALA A 64 -2.33 -3.91 2.75
CA ALA A 64 -1.00 -3.77 2.16
C ALA A 64 -0.10 -4.96 2.47
N VAL A 65 -0.08 -5.41 3.72
CA VAL A 65 0.71 -6.59 4.14
C VAL A 65 0.15 -7.87 3.51
N ALA A 66 -1.18 -8.03 3.45
CA ALA A 66 -1.78 -9.17 2.75
C ALA A 66 -1.36 -9.23 1.28
N ALA A 67 -1.40 -8.09 0.57
CA ALA A 67 -0.94 -8.01 -0.82
C ALA A 67 0.56 -8.33 -0.95
N ALA A 68 1.39 -7.86 -0.02
CA ALA A 68 2.82 -8.18 -0.03
C ALA A 68 3.08 -9.67 0.17
N ARG A 69 2.30 -10.34 1.04
CA ARG A 69 2.40 -11.80 1.28
C ARG A 69 2.04 -12.61 0.05
N GLU A 70 1.05 -12.19 -0.73
CA GLU A 70 0.67 -12.89 -1.97
C GLU A 70 1.78 -12.82 -3.04
N LEU A 71 2.64 -11.81 -3.00
CA LEU A 71 3.76 -11.64 -3.92
C LEU A 71 5.05 -12.32 -3.41
N ALA A 72 5.22 -12.41 -2.09
CA ALA A 72 6.42 -12.92 -1.46
C ALA A 72 6.50 -14.45 -1.49
N LYS A 73 7.71 -14.98 -1.62
CA LYS A 73 8.03 -16.41 -1.53
C LYS A 73 8.77 -16.72 -0.22
N PRO A 74 8.83 -18.00 0.22
CA PRO A 74 9.68 -18.39 1.34
C PRO A 74 11.13 -17.94 1.12
N GLY A 75 11.69 -17.21 2.10
CA GLY A 75 13.03 -16.62 2.03
C GLY A 75 13.05 -15.14 1.64
N ASP A 76 11.94 -14.59 1.14
CA ASP A 76 11.84 -13.15 0.84
C ASP A 76 11.68 -12.31 2.11
N THR A 77 12.11 -11.05 2.02
CA THR A 77 11.88 -10.03 3.06
C THR A 77 10.82 -9.05 2.61
N VAL A 78 9.81 -8.81 3.44
CA VAL A 78 8.86 -7.71 3.26
C VAL A 78 9.33 -6.51 4.07
N LEU A 79 9.69 -5.43 3.39
CA LEU A 79 10.17 -4.18 3.99
C LEU A 79 9.12 -3.07 3.89
N LEU A 80 8.82 -2.44 5.03
CA LEU A 80 8.12 -1.15 5.04
C LEU A 80 9.14 -0.02 4.79
N ALA A 81 9.13 0.54 3.58
CA ALA A 81 10.03 1.63 3.17
C ALA A 81 9.22 2.89 2.76
N PRO A 82 8.83 3.74 3.72
CA PRO A 82 8.03 4.92 3.43
C PRO A 82 8.89 6.07 2.88
N ALA A 83 8.47 6.65 1.75
CA ALA A 83 9.14 7.77 1.09
C ALA A 83 8.66 9.16 1.56
N GLY A 84 7.77 9.23 2.57
CA GLY A 84 7.14 10.48 3.00
C GLY A 84 6.41 10.43 4.35
N ALA A 85 5.71 11.53 4.64
CA ALA A 85 4.92 11.72 5.86
C ALA A 85 3.81 10.67 6.01
N SER A 86 3.28 10.52 7.23
CA SER A 86 2.29 9.48 7.59
C SER A 86 0.89 10.03 7.87
N PHE A 87 0.75 11.36 7.96
CA PHE A 87 -0.42 12.02 8.53
C PHE A 87 -1.68 11.95 7.66
N ASP A 88 -1.58 11.46 6.43
CA ASP A 88 -2.71 11.23 5.56
C ASP A 88 -3.52 9.99 5.96
N GLN A 89 -2.89 8.99 6.58
CA GLN A 89 -3.53 7.71 6.90
C GLN A 89 -3.27 7.23 8.34
N PHE A 90 -2.33 7.85 9.05
CA PHE A 90 -1.90 7.46 10.39
C PHE A 90 -1.73 8.69 11.28
N SER A 91 -1.75 8.49 12.60
CA SER A 91 -1.48 9.57 13.57
C SER A 91 0.00 10.00 13.59
N GLY A 92 0.90 9.18 13.05
CA GLY A 92 2.32 9.48 12.94
C GLY A 92 3.14 8.26 12.50
N TYR A 93 4.47 8.43 12.47
CA TYR A 93 5.41 7.40 12.00
C TYR A 93 5.39 6.14 12.87
N GLY A 94 5.27 6.32 14.20
CA GLY A 94 5.20 5.21 15.16
C GLY A 94 3.95 4.36 14.93
N ASP A 95 2.78 5.00 14.86
CA ASP A 95 1.50 4.33 14.56
C ASP A 95 1.53 3.55 13.25
N ARG A 96 2.14 4.10 12.19
CA ARG A 96 2.34 3.38 10.92
C ARG A 96 3.24 2.14 11.08
N GLY A 97 4.32 2.25 11.85
CA GLY A 97 5.22 1.14 12.16
C GLY A 97 4.53 0.06 12.99
N ASP A 98 3.77 0.45 14.01
CA ASP A 98 3.02 -0.44 14.89
C ASP A 98 1.93 -1.19 14.11
N ALA A 99 1.22 -0.50 13.21
CA ALA A 99 0.25 -1.11 12.32
C ALA A 99 0.90 -2.17 11.41
N PHE A 100 2.09 -1.90 10.87
CA PHE A 100 2.82 -2.87 10.05
C PHE A 100 3.28 -4.08 10.87
N ALA A 101 3.86 -3.86 12.04
CA ALA A 101 4.30 -4.92 12.93
C ALA A 101 3.13 -5.78 13.43
N ALA A 102 1.96 -5.19 13.66
CA ALA A 102 0.73 -5.91 13.98
C ALA A 102 0.28 -6.79 12.81
N ALA A 103 0.13 -6.22 11.61
CA ALA A 103 -0.31 -6.93 10.42
C ALA A 103 0.69 -8.04 9.98
N ALA A 104 1.99 -7.82 10.14
CA ALA A 104 3.03 -8.79 9.83
C ALA A 104 3.06 -9.99 10.78
N ARG A 105 2.54 -9.83 12.01
CA ARG A 105 2.40 -10.93 12.98
C ARG A 105 1.10 -11.71 12.81
N THR A 106 0.09 -11.14 12.15
CA THR A 106 -1.14 -11.86 11.84
C THR A 106 -0.85 -12.97 10.82
N PRO A 107 -1.21 -14.23 11.10
CA PRO A 107 -1.05 -15.32 10.14
C PRO A 107 -1.91 -15.09 8.89
N ALA A 108 -1.40 -15.48 7.73
CA ALA A 108 -2.19 -15.51 6.50
C ALA A 108 -3.34 -16.50 6.67
N ARG A 109 -4.54 -16.11 6.25
CA ARG A 109 -5.76 -16.93 6.30
C ARG A 109 -5.80 -17.96 5.20
#